data_AF-A0A379S2N4-F1
#
_entry.id   AF-A0A379S2N4-F1
#
_cell.length_a   1.000
_cell.length_b   1.000
_cell.length_c   1.000
_cell.angle_alpha   90.00
_cell.angle_beta   90.00
_cell.angle_gamma   90.00
#
_symmetry.space_group_name_H-M   'P 1'
#
loop_
_entity.id
_entity.type
_entity.pdbx_description
1 polymer ?
#
loop_
_entity_poly.entity_id
_entity_poly.type
_entity_poly.pdbx_seq_one_letter_code
_entity_poly.pdbx_strand_id
1 'polypeptide(L)'
;MAKTLLRSGNLDDYQAVGGGGQAVFESAWQIRETLRLRKQQAMADCLAIPQLNDNGDRVDWYSPIEGQAIAWKAADEETHFRALRYLASTFESAAALSRKSLQSGKTALQLFGSLLEKATQFPGENHVFLVNGKPVITFWGFVNLNENTRDDVLDCLRTTEAIADIPLVEPEPEPEEKPFVEAVFNQADKSLLASVTEPPNALDSNCVAGYCQHTGFDAQSYRPGEKVPPSAVVELTCRCRSYRCRRHAFFLAILIR
;
A
#
# COMPACT_ATOMS: atom_id res chain seq x y z
N MET A 1 16.06 -10.58 -25.17
CA MET A 1 16.54 -9.53 -24.25
C MET A 1 15.72 -9.62 -22.97
N ALA A 2 16.36 -9.44 -21.80
CA ALA A 2 15.71 -9.64 -20.51
C ALA A 2 14.81 -8.44 -20.18
N LYS A 3 13.57 -8.69 -19.77
CA LYS A 3 12.66 -7.64 -19.32
C LYS A 3 13.10 -7.15 -17.94
N THR A 4 13.21 -5.84 -17.74
CA THR A 4 13.53 -5.27 -16.43
C THR A 4 12.35 -5.47 -15.47
N LEU A 5 12.53 -6.28 -14.43
CA LEU A 5 11.57 -6.39 -13.33
C LEU A 5 11.61 -5.10 -12.51
N LEU A 6 10.44 -4.47 -12.34
CA LEU A 6 10.29 -3.24 -11.56
C LEU A 6 9.87 -3.55 -10.12
N ARG A 7 8.84 -4.39 -9.97
CA ARG A 7 8.28 -4.71 -8.66
C ARG A 7 7.52 -6.03 -8.69
N SER A 8 7.54 -6.74 -7.57
CA SER A 8 6.70 -7.91 -7.32
C SER A 8 5.90 -7.69 -6.04
N GLY A 9 4.66 -8.17 -5.99
CA GLY A 9 3.84 -8.07 -4.78
C GLY A 9 2.57 -8.91 -4.85
N ASN A 10 1.89 -9.04 -3.71
CA ASN A 10 0.63 -9.76 -3.60
C ASN A 10 -0.52 -8.85 -4.06
N LEU A 11 -1.51 -9.42 -4.73
CA LEU A 11 -2.73 -8.71 -5.14
C LEU A 11 -3.62 -8.37 -3.94
N ASP A 12 -3.59 -9.17 -2.87
CA ASP A 12 -4.40 -8.98 -1.65
C ASP A 12 -4.01 -7.73 -0.84
N ASP A 13 -2.82 -7.18 -1.10
CA ASP A 13 -2.32 -5.97 -0.43
C ASP A 13 -3.00 -4.69 -0.94
N TYR A 14 -3.73 -4.77 -2.06
CA TYR A 14 -4.33 -3.61 -2.73
C TYR A 14 -5.76 -3.90 -3.17
N GLN A 15 -6.54 -2.84 -3.36
CA GLN A 15 -7.89 -2.95 -3.90
C GLN A 15 -7.88 -2.69 -5.40
N ALA A 16 -8.31 -3.67 -6.19
CA ALA A 16 -8.45 -3.52 -7.63
C ALA A 16 -9.58 -2.54 -7.97
N VAL A 17 -9.33 -1.63 -8.90
CA VAL A 17 -10.36 -0.73 -9.44
C VAL A 17 -10.86 -1.25 -10.78
N GLY A 18 -12.09 -0.91 -11.13
CA GLY A 18 -12.76 -1.44 -12.30
C GLY A 18 -13.76 -0.46 -12.90
N GLY A 19 -14.16 -0.75 -14.13
CA GLY A 19 -15.16 0.00 -14.89
C GLY A 19 -16.04 -0.96 -15.68
N GLY A 20 -17.36 -0.71 -15.72
CA GLY A 20 -18.29 -1.57 -16.45
C GLY A 20 -18.36 -3.02 -15.93
N GLY A 21 -18.08 -3.24 -14.64
CA GLY A 21 -18.14 -4.57 -14.00
C GLY A 21 -16.89 -5.43 -14.17
N GLN A 22 -15.82 -4.90 -14.77
CA GLN A 22 -14.55 -5.61 -14.95
C GLN A 22 -13.40 -4.89 -14.25
N ALA A 23 -12.48 -5.64 -13.65
CA ALA A 23 -11.30 -5.08 -13.03
C ALA A 23 -10.28 -4.65 -14.10
N VAL A 24 -9.64 -3.50 -13.90
CA VAL A 24 -8.60 -2.98 -14.79
C VAL A 24 -7.47 -3.98 -14.97
N PHE A 25 -7.08 -4.64 -13.87
CA PHE A 25 -6.03 -5.64 -13.86
C PHE A 25 -6.31 -6.83 -14.79
N GLU A 26 -7.54 -7.36 -14.77
CA GLU A 26 -7.93 -8.49 -15.62
C GLU A 26 -7.88 -8.10 -17.11
N SER A 27 -8.23 -6.85 -17.43
CA SER A 27 -8.16 -6.31 -18.79
C SER A 27 -6.79 -5.72 -19.14
N ALA A 28 -5.76 -5.89 -18.31
CA ALA A 28 -4.54 -5.10 -18.43
C ALA A 28 -3.85 -5.25 -19.80
N TRP A 29 -3.77 -6.49 -20.31
CA TRP A 29 -3.19 -6.76 -21.62
C TRP A 29 -4.00 -6.13 -22.75
N GLN A 30 -5.34 -6.22 -22.67
CA GLN A 30 -6.24 -5.62 -23.65
C GLN A 30 -6.17 -4.09 -23.67
N ILE A 31 -6.09 -3.46 -22.49
CA ILE A 31 -5.95 -2.00 -22.37
C ILE A 31 -4.66 -1.55 -23.06
N ARG A 32 -3.53 -2.19 -22.74
CA ARG A 32 -2.22 -1.87 -23.34
C ARG A 32 -2.21 -2.06 -24.85
N GLU A 33 -2.73 -3.18 -25.34
CA GLU A 33 -2.75 -3.42 -26.80
C GLU A 33 -3.68 -2.44 -27.50
N THR A 34 -4.82 -2.09 -26.89
CA THR A 34 -5.71 -1.07 -27.45
C THR A 34 -5.04 0.30 -27.51
N LEU A 35 -4.29 0.70 -26.47
CA LEU A 35 -3.51 1.95 -26.47
C LEU A 35 -2.49 1.95 -27.62
N ARG A 36 -1.79 0.84 -27.82
CA ARG A 36 -0.83 0.66 -28.93
C ARG A 36 -1.50 0.84 -30.30
N LEU A 37 -2.63 0.17 -30.52
CA LEU A 37 -3.41 0.27 -31.77
C LEU A 37 -3.98 1.67 -32.00
N ARG A 38 -4.27 2.42 -30.92
CA ARG A 38 -4.78 3.80 -30.96
C ARG A 38 -3.66 4.85 -31.06
N LYS A 39 -2.41 4.43 -31.30
CA LYS A 39 -1.21 5.29 -31.38
C LYS A 39 -0.92 6.05 -30.08
N GLN A 40 -1.37 5.55 -28.94
CA GLN A 40 -1.07 6.08 -27.59
C GLN A 40 0.11 5.33 -26.97
N GLN A 41 1.22 5.25 -27.70
CA GLN A 41 2.41 4.50 -27.26
C GLN A 41 2.97 5.07 -25.95
N ALA A 42 2.98 6.40 -25.79
CA ALA A 42 3.44 7.06 -24.57
C ALA A 42 2.71 6.53 -23.32
N MET A 43 1.40 6.32 -23.40
CA MET A 43 0.60 5.76 -22.30
C MET A 43 0.89 4.27 -22.10
N ALA A 44 1.00 3.49 -23.18
CA ALA A 44 1.32 2.06 -23.09
C ALA A 44 2.73 1.81 -22.48
N ASP A 45 3.67 2.71 -22.74
CA ASP A 45 5.03 2.71 -22.20
C ASP A 45 5.05 3.11 -20.71
N CYS A 46 4.14 3.99 -20.27
CA CYS A 46 4.00 4.36 -18.86
C CYS A 46 3.43 3.24 -17.99
N LEU A 47 2.66 2.33 -18.56
CA LEU A 47 2.09 1.23 -17.81
C LEU A 47 3.14 0.11 -17.72
N ALA A 48 3.32 -0.51 -16.56
CA ALA A 48 4.10 -1.75 -16.47
C ALA A 48 3.32 -2.94 -17.06
N ILE A 49 4.02 -4.02 -17.41
CA ILE A 49 3.42 -5.26 -17.90
C ILE A 49 3.25 -6.21 -16.71
N PRO A 50 2.00 -6.53 -16.29
CA PRO A 50 1.77 -7.51 -15.24
C PRO A 50 1.99 -8.94 -15.77
N GLN A 51 2.64 -9.77 -14.95
CA GLN A 51 2.76 -11.21 -15.13
C GLN A 51 2.37 -11.91 -13.83
N LEU A 52 1.30 -12.70 -13.87
CA LEU A 52 0.89 -13.52 -12.73
C LEU A 52 1.82 -14.72 -12.59
N ASN A 53 2.07 -15.11 -11.34
CA ASN A 53 2.68 -16.40 -11.05
C ASN A 53 1.67 -17.54 -11.26
N ASP A 54 2.15 -18.78 -11.26
CA ASP A 54 1.32 -19.97 -11.47
C ASP A 54 0.22 -20.14 -10.41
N ASN A 55 0.41 -19.58 -9.21
CA ASN A 55 -0.57 -19.63 -8.11
C ASN A 55 -1.66 -18.55 -8.23
N GLY A 56 -1.45 -17.52 -9.05
CA GLY A 56 -2.38 -16.39 -9.23
C GLY A 56 -2.46 -15.39 -8.07
N ASP A 57 -1.66 -15.55 -7.01
CA ASP A 57 -1.66 -14.67 -5.83
C ASP A 57 -0.64 -13.53 -5.92
N ARG A 58 0.43 -13.73 -6.69
CA ARG A 58 1.51 -12.75 -6.84
C ARG A 58 1.64 -12.29 -8.28
N VAL A 59 1.88 -11.00 -8.44
CA VAL A 59 2.14 -10.37 -9.73
C VAL A 59 3.55 -9.78 -9.78
N ASP A 60 4.24 -10.06 -10.87
CA ASP A 60 5.51 -9.44 -11.25
C ASP A 60 5.23 -8.37 -12.31
N TRP A 61 5.70 -7.16 -12.06
CA TRP A 61 5.54 -6.00 -12.93
C TRP A 61 6.84 -5.70 -13.67
N TYR A 62 6.80 -5.80 -14.99
CA TYR A 62 7.96 -5.56 -15.85
C TYR A 62 7.87 -4.24 -16.59
N SER A 63 9.02 -3.60 -16.83
CA SER A 63 9.11 -2.44 -17.70
C SER A 63 8.82 -2.82 -19.16
N PRO A 64 8.03 -2.03 -19.89
CA PRO A 64 7.89 -2.19 -21.34
C PRO A 64 9.08 -1.64 -22.13
N ILE A 65 9.90 -0.80 -21.49
CA ILE A 65 11.10 -0.16 -22.07
C ILE A 65 12.34 -0.83 -21.48
N GLU A 66 13.35 -1.06 -22.30
CA GLU A 66 14.64 -1.57 -21.86
C GLU A 66 15.47 -0.47 -21.20
N GLY A 67 16.09 -0.75 -20.06
CA GLY A 67 16.94 0.19 -19.35
C GLY A 67 17.06 -0.13 -17.86
N GLN A 68 17.90 0.64 -17.18
CA GLN A 68 18.00 0.60 -15.73
C GLN A 68 16.78 1.28 -15.12
N ALA A 69 16.14 0.61 -14.16
CA ALA A 69 15.05 1.16 -13.39
C ALA A 69 15.58 1.88 -12.14
N ILE A 70 15.14 3.12 -11.96
CA ILE A 70 15.40 3.93 -10.77
C ILE A 70 14.05 4.15 -10.08
N ALA A 71 13.96 3.90 -8.77
CA ALA A 71 12.72 4.17 -8.03
C ALA A 71 12.44 5.69 -8.01
N TRP A 72 11.16 6.09 -8.01
CA TRP A 72 10.78 7.51 -7.95
C TRP A 72 11.55 8.25 -6.86
N LYS A 73 11.56 7.71 -5.63
CA LYS A 73 12.27 8.30 -4.47
C LYS A 73 13.77 8.50 -4.61
N ALA A 74 14.41 7.75 -5.51
CA ALA A 74 15.85 7.78 -5.71
C ALA A 74 16.28 8.71 -6.85
N ALA A 75 15.32 9.29 -7.59
CA ALA A 75 15.60 10.21 -8.67
C ALA A 75 15.76 11.65 -8.17
N ASP A 76 16.51 12.42 -8.95
CA ASP A 76 16.73 13.86 -8.75
C ASP A 76 15.50 14.69 -9.11
N GLU A 77 15.45 15.91 -8.58
CA GLU A 77 14.33 16.84 -8.76
C GLU A 77 14.10 17.23 -10.23
N GLU A 78 15.16 17.40 -11.01
CA GLU A 78 15.06 17.71 -12.45
C GLU A 78 14.38 16.55 -13.20
N THR A 79 14.76 15.31 -12.89
CA THR A 79 14.11 14.12 -13.43
C THR A 79 12.67 14.00 -12.96
N HIS A 80 12.35 14.27 -11.68
CA HIS A 80 10.97 14.31 -11.19
C HIS A 80 10.11 15.30 -11.97
N PHE A 81 10.59 16.54 -12.11
CA PHE A 81 9.86 17.59 -12.83
C PHE A 81 9.57 17.19 -14.27
N ARG A 82 10.58 16.66 -14.98
CA ARG A 82 10.43 16.18 -16.37
C ARG A 82 9.44 15.03 -16.46
N ALA A 83 9.52 14.06 -15.55
CA ALA A 83 8.67 12.90 -15.54
C ALA A 83 7.22 13.23 -15.16
N LEU A 84 6.99 14.11 -14.17
CA LEU A 84 5.66 14.61 -13.81
C LEU A 84 4.99 15.31 -14.98
N ARG A 85 5.71 16.19 -15.68
CA ARG A 85 5.19 16.88 -16.87
C ARG A 85 4.83 15.88 -17.97
N TYR A 86 5.65 14.86 -18.17
CA TYR A 86 5.39 13.79 -19.14
C TYR A 86 4.16 12.96 -18.75
N LEU A 87 4.02 12.57 -17.48
CA LEU A 87 2.84 11.86 -16.98
C LEU A 87 1.57 12.68 -17.14
N ALA A 88 1.58 13.96 -16.75
CA ALA A 88 0.43 14.84 -16.86
C ALA A 88 -0.07 14.95 -18.30
N SER A 89 0.83 15.18 -19.26
CA SER A 89 0.47 15.23 -20.68
C SER A 89 -0.08 13.90 -21.21
N THR A 90 0.51 12.79 -20.77
CA THR A 90 0.10 11.44 -21.18
C THR A 90 -1.26 11.07 -20.59
N PHE A 91 -1.50 11.39 -19.32
CA PHE A 91 -2.77 11.13 -18.63
C PHE A 91 -3.90 11.99 -19.19
N GLU A 92 -3.65 13.25 -19.54
CA GLU A 92 -4.66 14.08 -20.21
C GLU A 92 -5.05 13.49 -21.58
N SER A 93 -4.07 13.01 -22.33
CA SER A 93 -4.32 12.34 -23.63
C SER A 93 -5.14 11.06 -23.44
N ALA A 94 -4.84 10.27 -22.41
CA ALA A 94 -5.59 9.07 -22.05
C ALA A 94 -7.02 9.40 -21.59
N ALA A 95 -7.20 10.45 -20.79
CA ALA A 95 -8.50 10.93 -20.34
C ALA A 95 -9.37 11.40 -21.51
N ALA A 96 -8.80 12.15 -22.46
CA ALA A 96 -9.48 12.53 -23.69
C ALA A 96 -9.91 11.31 -24.53
N LEU A 97 -9.05 10.29 -24.64
CA LEU A 97 -9.39 9.04 -25.34
C LEU A 97 -10.50 8.26 -24.61
N SER A 98 -10.45 8.22 -23.28
CA SER A 98 -11.49 7.58 -22.46
C SER A 98 -12.83 8.28 -22.70
N ARG A 99 -12.91 9.61 -22.55
CA ARG A 99 -14.12 10.41 -22.79
C ARG A 99 -14.70 10.17 -24.19
N LYS A 100 -13.83 10.16 -25.22
CA LYS A 100 -14.24 9.86 -26.61
C LYS A 100 -14.80 8.43 -26.76
N SER A 101 -14.24 7.47 -26.03
CA SER A 101 -14.66 6.07 -26.11
C SER A 101 -15.97 5.82 -25.36
N LEU A 102 -16.19 6.51 -24.25
CA LEU A 102 -17.47 6.52 -23.50
C LEU A 102 -18.63 7.09 -24.31
N GLN A 103 -18.38 8.11 -25.12
CA GLN A 103 -19.38 8.72 -26.00
C GLN A 103 -19.66 7.89 -27.26
N SER A 104 -18.92 6.81 -27.51
CA SER A 104 -19.16 5.94 -28.65
C SER A 104 -20.40 5.08 -28.43
N GLY A 105 -21.24 4.89 -29.44
CA GLY A 105 -22.40 3.98 -29.39
C GLY A 105 -22.07 2.48 -29.39
N LYS A 106 -20.82 2.09 -29.08
CA LYS A 106 -20.36 0.70 -29.10
C LYS A 106 -19.99 0.28 -27.68
N THR A 107 -20.69 -0.71 -27.12
CA THR A 107 -20.51 -1.18 -25.74
C THR A 107 -19.05 -1.53 -25.42
N ALA A 108 -18.34 -2.22 -26.33
CA ALA A 108 -16.94 -2.57 -26.13
C ALA A 108 -16.01 -1.34 -26.01
N LEU A 109 -16.30 -0.26 -26.74
CA LEU A 109 -15.54 0.99 -26.64
C LEU A 109 -15.88 1.76 -25.36
N GLN A 110 -17.14 1.72 -24.93
CA GLN A 110 -17.54 2.32 -23.66
C GLN A 110 -16.85 1.62 -22.49
N LEU A 111 -16.85 0.28 -22.48
CA LEU A 111 -16.12 -0.51 -21.49
C LEU A 111 -14.62 -0.15 -21.46
N PHE A 112 -13.98 -0.09 -22.64
CA PHE A 112 -12.58 0.37 -22.73
C PHE A 112 -12.39 1.78 -22.16
N GLY A 113 -13.31 2.70 -22.44
CA GLY A 113 -13.28 4.06 -21.89
C GLY A 113 -13.35 4.06 -20.36
N SER A 114 -14.30 3.32 -19.78
CA SER A 114 -14.46 3.19 -18.33
C SER A 114 -13.23 2.54 -17.67
N LEU A 115 -12.64 1.53 -18.30
CA LEU A 115 -11.42 0.88 -17.80
C LEU A 115 -10.21 1.81 -17.90
N LEU A 116 -10.05 2.54 -19.01
CA LEU A 116 -8.92 3.45 -19.22
C LEU A 116 -8.93 4.61 -18.22
N GLU A 117 -10.11 5.11 -17.85
CA GLU A 117 -10.27 6.14 -16.82
C GLU A 117 -9.72 5.68 -15.46
N LYS A 118 -9.92 4.40 -15.12
CA LYS A 118 -9.45 3.81 -13.88
C LYS A 118 -8.02 3.26 -13.96
N ALA A 119 -7.50 3.06 -15.17
CA ALA A 119 -6.15 2.53 -15.41
C ALA A 119 -5.02 3.49 -15.03
N THR A 120 -5.30 4.78 -14.86
CA THR A 120 -4.33 5.76 -14.38
C THR A 120 -4.12 5.69 -12.88
N GLN A 121 -5.02 5.03 -12.12
CA GLN A 121 -4.95 4.93 -10.65
C GLN A 121 -3.81 4.00 -10.22
N PHE A 122 -3.07 4.39 -9.20
CA PHE A 122 -2.05 3.57 -8.55
C PHE A 122 -1.94 3.90 -7.05
N PRO A 123 -1.38 3.01 -6.21
CA PRO A 123 -1.40 3.18 -4.75
C PRO A 123 -0.60 4.38 -4.24
N GLY A 124 0.58 4.67 -4.81
CA GLY A 124 1.38 5.84 -4.46
C GLY A 124 2.76 5.90 -5.14
N GLU A 125 3.62 6.83 -4.72
CA GLU A 125 4.95 7.09 -5.29
C GLU A 125 5.91 5.90 -5.33
N ASN A 126 5.81 4.97 -4.36
CA ASN A 126 6.66 3.77 -4.31
C ASN A 126 6.43 2.82 -5.50
N HIS A 127 5.36 3.04 -6.26
CA HIS A 127 4.95 2.22 -7.38
C HIS A 127 5.33 2.83 -8.72
N VAL A 128 6.01 3.98 -8.71
CA VAL A 128 6.52 4.66 -9.91
C VAL A 128 8.03 4.48 -10.01
N PHE A 129 8.48 4.15 -11.21
CA PHE A 129 9.88 3.93 -11.55
C PHE A 129 10.24 4.76 -12.77
N LEU A 130 11.50 5.14 -12.90
CA LEU A 130 12.04 5.86 -14.04
C LEU A 130 12.97 4.92 -14.79
N VAL A 131 12.66 4.67 -16.06
CA VAL A 131 13.45 3.81 -16.96
C VAL A 131 13.87 4.65 -18.15
N ASN A 132 15.17 4.91 -18.30
CA ASN A 132 15.72 5.87 -19.28
C ASN A 132 15.02 7.25 -19.26
N GLY A 133 14.73 7.76 -18.06
CA GLY A 133 14.04 9.05 -17.87
C GLY A 133 12.55 9.04 -18.19
N LYS A 134 11.97 7.88 -18.58
CA LYS A 134 10.52 7.72 -18.77
C LYS A 134 9.88 7.10 -17.53
N PRO A 135 8.78 7.66 -17.02
CA PRO A 135 8.07 7.11 -15.87
C PRO A 135 7.29 5.85 -16.28
N VAL A 136 7.42 4.79 -15.48
CA VAL A 136 6.73 3.52 -15.61
C VAL A 136 6.06 3.18 -14.27
N ILE A 137 4.76 2.92 -14.30
CA ILE A 137 3.89 2.74 -13.15
C ILE A 137 3.58 1.25 -12.97
N THR A 138 3.80 0.74 -11.77
CA THR A 138 3.44 -0.61 -11.32
C THR A 138 2.14 -0.56 -10.52
N PHE A 139 1.43 -1.70 -10.41
CA PHE A 139 0.12 -1.75 -9.74
C PHE A 139 -0.86 -0.68 -10.23
N TRP A 140 -0.81 -0.34 -11.51
CA TRP A 140 -1.82 0.51 -12.12
C TRP A 140 -3.17 -0.23 -12.17
N GLY A 141 -4.26 0.49 -11.97
CA GLY A 141 -5.57 -0.12 -11.74
C GLY A 141 -5.77 -0.65 -10.32
N PHE A 142 -4.96 -0.21 -9.35
CA PHE A 142 -5.12 -0.52 -7.93
C PHE A 142 -5.04 0.74 -7.06
N VAL A 143 -5.67 0.67 -5.89
CA VAL A 143 -5.57 1.67 -4.82
C VAL A 143 -5.21 0.97 -3.50
N ASN A 144 -4.81 1.73 -2.47
CA ASN A 144 -4.56 1.12 -1.15
C ASN A 144 -5.86 0.58 -0.56
N LEU A 145 -5.74 -0.44 0.29
CA LEU A 145 -6.89 -0.96 1.05
C LEU A 145 -7.49 0.18 1.89
N ASN A 146 -8.82 0.33 1.82
CA ASN A 146 -9.60 1.37 2.49
C ASN A 146 -9.45 2.80 1.93
N GLU A 147 -8.77 2.99 0.80
CA GLU A 147 -8.74 4.26 0.09
C GLU A 147 -9.66 4.24 -1.13
N ASN A 148 -10.30 5.38 -1.42
CA ASN A 148 -11.05 5.57 -2.65
C ASN A 148 -10.13 5.96 -3.81
N THR A 149 -10.64 5.85 -5.04
CA THR A 149 -9.94 6.40 -6.22
C THR A 149 -9.68 7.89 -6.04
N ARG A 150 -8.49 8.34 -6.40
CA ARG A 150 -8.10 9.75 -6.28
C ARG A 150 -8.59 10.54 -7.49
N ASP A 151 -9.00 11.78 -7.26
CA ASP A 151 -9.36 12.72 -8.33
C ASP A 151 -8.11 13.24 -9.06
N ASP A 152 -7.11 13.71 -8.31
CA ASP A 152 -5.76 14.00 -8.83
C ASP A 152 -4.80 12.87 -8.46
N VAL A 153 -4.52 11.99 -9.42
CA VAL A 153 -3.66 10.82 -9.21
C VAL A 153 -2.18 11.21 -9.10
N LEU A 154 -1.76 12.32 -9.72
CA LEU A 154 -0.36 12.75 -9.73
C LEU A 154 0.02 13.50 -8.46
N ASP A 155 -0.95 13.88 -7.63
CA ASP A 155 -0.71 14.59 -6.39
C ASP A 155 0.18 13.80 -5.42
N CYS A 156 0.04 12.46 -5.41
CA CYS A 156 0.88 11.58 -4.60
C CYS A 156 2.37 11.53 -5.03
N LEU A 157 2.72 12.13 -6.17
CA LEU A 157 4.08 12.22 -6.69
C LEU A 157 4.68 13.63 -6.52
N ARG A 158 3.85 14.63 -6.21
CA ARG A 158 4.33 15.98 -5.91
C ARG A 158 4.96 15.91 -4.53
N THR A 159 6.25 16.19 -4.44
CA THR A 159 7.01 16.20 -3.20
C THR A 159 6.25 17.01 -2.14
N THR A 160 5.57 16.32 -1.22
CA THR A 160 5.45 16.84 0.13
C THR A 160 6.82 16.57 0.70
N GLU A 161 7.66 17.60 0.73
CA GLU A 161 8.78 17.62 1.67
C GLU A 161 8.12 17.42 3.03
N ALA A 162 8.04 16.16 3.47
CA ALA A 162 8.09 15.90 4.88
C ALA A 162 9.42 16.54 5.27
N ILE A 163 9.31 17.77 5.76
CA ILE A 163 10.33 18.44 6.55
C ILE A 163 10.75 17.32 7.49
N ALA A 164 11.88 16.67 7.20
CA ALA A 164 12.52 15.83 8.17
C ALA A 164 12.71 16.80 9.32
N ASP A 165 12.00 16.56 10.43
CA ASP A 165 12.26 17.23 11.68
C ASP A 165 13.78 17.18 11.83
N ILE A 166 14.42 18.29 11.49
CA ILE A 166 15.81 18.54 11.84
C ILE A 166 15.73 18.34 13.35
N PRO A 167 16.41 17.32 13.92
CA PRO A 167 16.44 17.21 15.36
C PRO A 167 16.86 18.58 15.83
N LEU A 168 15.98 19.28 16.55
CA LEU A 168 16.30 20.54 17.19
C LEU A 168 17.57 20.21 17.96
N VAL A 169 18.71 20.66 17.43
CA VAL A 169 19.96 20.67 18.17
C VAL A 169 19.63 21.59 19.33
N GLU A 170 19.29 20.98 20.46
CA GLU A 170 19.28 21.65 21.75
C GLU A 170 20.62 22.38 21.81
N PRO A 171 20.64 23.71 21.91
CA PRO A 171 21.90 24.42 22.04
C PRO A 171 22.56 23.91 23.32
N GLU A 172 23.61 23.12 23.15
CA GLU A 172 24.51 22.69 24.21
C GLU A 172 24.95 23.96 24.95
N PRO A 173 24.55 24.16 26.22
CA PRO A 173 24.92 25.38 26.92
C PRO A 173 26.44 25.37 27.14
N GLU A 174 27.01 26.47 26.68
CA GLU A 174 28.38 26.94 26.78
C GLU A 174 28.98 26.76 28.19
N PRO A 175 30.31 26.58 28.33
CA PRO A 175 30.95 26.00 29.51
C PRO A 175 30.80 26.92 30.73
N GLU A 176 30.29 26.37 31.84
CA GLU A 176 30.25 27.08 33.12
C GLU A 176 31.67 27.45 33.60
N GLU A 177 31.88 28.76 33.73
CA GLU A 177 33.08 29.38 34.27
C GLU A 177 33.34 28.91 35.70
N LYS A 178 34.57 28.43 35.94
CA LYS A 178 35.08 28.09 37.27
C LYS A 178 35.12 29.34 38.16
N PRO A 179 34.58 29.31 39.39
CA PRO A 179 35.04 30.20 40.43
C PRO A 179 36.27 29.58 41.10
N PHE A 180 37.42 30.21 40.88
CA PHE A 180 38.56 30.11 41.77
C PHE A 180 38.23 30.89 43.04
N VAL A 181 38.23 30.22 44.20
CA VAL A 181 38.40 30.89 45.48
C VAL A 181 39.37 30.10 46.35
N GLU A 182 40.35 30.84 46.83
CA GLU A 182 41.55 30.39 47.52
C GLU A 182 41.29 29.70 48.85
N ALA A 183 42.26 28.86 49.19
CA ALA A 183 42.35 28.05 50.39
C ALA A 183 42.26 28.86 51.69
N VAL A 184 41.58 28.30 52.69
CA VAL A 184 41.97 28.45 54.10
C VAL A 184 41.93 27.08 54.78
N PHE A 185 43.11 26.70 55.26
CA PHE A 185 43.43 25.55 56.10
C PHE A 185 42.69 25.61 57.45
N ASN A 186 42.21 24.47 57.98
CA ASN A 186 42.47 24.04 59.37
C ASN A 186 41.89 22.65 59.69
N GLN A 187 42.69 21.89 60.46
CA GLN A 187 42.54 20.51 60.92
C GLN A 187 41.34 20.27 61.86
N ALA A 188 40.80 19.04 61.89
CA ALA A 188 41.11 18.03 62.92
C ALA A 188 40.02 16.93 63.02
N ASP A 189 40.43 15.70 62.71
CA ASP A 189 40.24 14.41 63.40
C ASP A 189 38.89 13.95 64.03
N LYS A 190 38.76 12.61 64.05
CA LYS A 190 37.75 11.71 64.68
C LYS A 190 36.45 11.49 63.89
N SER A 191 35.96 10.28 63.64
CA SER A 191 36.23 8.98 64.24
C SER A 191 35.82 7.85 63.29
N LEU A 192 36.57 6.76 63.35
CA LEU A 192 36.25 5.43 62.84
C LEU A 192 34.91 4.93 63.40
N LEU A 193 34.13 4.20 62.58
CA LEU A 193 33.48 2.94 62.95
C LEU A 193 32.82 2.25 61.74
N ALA A 194 32.98 0.93 61.73
CA ALA A 194 32.61 -0.09 60.73
C ALA A 194 31.13 -0.06 60.30
N SER A 195 30.75 -0.56 59.12
CA SER A 195 30.66 -1.99 58.78
C SER A 195 30.20 -2.11 57.32
N VAL A 196 30.87 -2.87 56.44
CA VAL A 196 30.58 -4.29 56.08
C VAL A 196 29.07 -4.53 55.97
N THR A 197 28.51 -4.82 54.79
CA THR A 197 28.44 -6.19 54.22
C THR A 197 28.08 -6.16 52.72
N GLU A 198 28.77 -6.99 51.93
CA GLU A 198 28.44 -7.39 50.54
C GLU A 198 27.36 -8.53 50.50
N PRO A 199 27.21 -9.36 49.43
CA PRO A 199 26.26 -9.28 48.30
C PRO A 199 25.45 -10.62 48.20
N PRO A 200 25.24 -11.35 47.07
CA PRO A 200 24.92 -11.07 45.65
C PRO A 200 23.68 -11.89 45.14
N ASN A 201 23.55 -11.99 43.80
CA ASN A 201 22.75 -12.90 42.94
C ASN A 201 21.32 -12.45 42.57
N ALA A 202 20.99 -12.14 41.31
CA ALA A 202 21.14 -12.84 40.02
C ALA A 202 20.03 -13.88 39.73
N LEU A 203 19.42 -13.70 38.54
CA LEU A 203 18.88 -14.66 37.57
C LEU A 203 17.41 -14.45 37.15
N ASP A 204 17.29 -14.10 35.87
CA ASP A 204 16.50 -14.76 34.82
C ASP A 204 14.96 -14.59 34.70
N SER A 205 14.59 -14.02 33.55
CA SER A 205 13.75 -14.59 32.48
C SER A 205 12.42 -15.28 32.86
N ASN A 206 11.28 -14.68 32.50
CA ASN A 206 10.46 -15.05 31.33
C ASN A 206 9.02 -14.49 31.39
N CYS A 207 8.49 -14.27 30.18
CA CYS A 207 7.09 -14.04 29.81
C CYS A 207 6.06 -14.91 30.56
N VAL A 208 4.80 -14.42 30.66
CA VAL A 208 3.60 -15.03 30.03
C VAL A 208 2.32 -14.20 30.27
N ALA A 209 1.58 -14.04 29.16
CA ALA A 209 0.13 -13.87 28.93
C ALA A 209 -0.70 -12.80 29.67
N GLY A 210 -1.21 -11.85 28.87
CA GLY A 210 -2.42 -11.10 29.15
C GLY A 210 -3.69 -11.96 29.08
N TYR A 211 -4.63 -11.63 29.95
CA TYR A 211 -5.98 -12.18 30.01
C TYR A 211 -6.95 -11.05 29.62
N CYS A 212 -7.68 -11.21 28.52
CA CYS A 212 -8.83 -10.35 28.17
C CYS A 212 -10.10 -10.98 28.74
N GLN A 213 -10.84 -10.21 29.52
CA GLN A 213 -12.15 -10.56 30.08
C GLN A 213 -13.25 -10.39 29.02
N HIS A 214 -14.09 -11.41 28.84
CA HIS A 214 -15.37 -11.30 28.13
C HIS A 214 -16.51 -11.22 29.15
N THR A 215 -17.25 -10.12 29.11
CA THR A 215 -18.53 -9.92 29.80
C THR A 215 -19.63 -10.74 29.10
N GLY A 216 -20.37 -11.51 29.89
CA GLY A 216 -21.52 -12.29 29.45
C GLY A 216 -22.73 -11.43 29.09
N PHE A 217 -23.60 -11.98 28.24
CA PHE A 217 -24.97 -11.51 28.04
C PHE A 217 -25.90 -12.71 28.01
N ASP A 218 -26.95 -12.59 28.82
CA ASP A 218 -27.93 -13.62 29.14
C ASP A 218 -28.86 -13.96 27.97
N ALA A 219 -29.12 -15.26 27.79
CA ALA A 219 -30.10 -15.80 26.87
C ALA A 219 -31.44 -16.04 27.59
N GLN A 220 -32.49 -15.30 27.21
CA GLN A 220 -33.86 -15.60 27.61
C GLN A 220 -34.69 -16.07 26.39
N SER A 221 -34.96 -17.38 26.40
CA SER A 221 -36.20 -18.08 26.02
C SER A 221 -37.05 -17.55 24.85
N TYR A 222 -37.16 -18.35 23.77
CA TYR A 222 -38.32 -18.33 22.87
C TYR A 222 -38.85 -19.76 22.61
N ARG A 223 -40.17 -19.92 22.69
CA ARG A 223 -40.92 -21.19 22.54
C ARG A 223 -41.22 -21.50 21.05
N PRO A 224 -41.43 -22.77 20.67
CA PRO A 224 -41.67 -23.16 19.28
C PRO A 224 -43.16 -22.99 18.90
N GLY A 225 -43.46 -22.31 17.78
CA GLY A 225 -44.80 -22.36 17.20
C GLY A 225 -45.33 -21.18 16.37
N GLU A 226 -44.56 -20.15 16.03
CA GLU A 226 -45.09 -18.99 15.28
C GLU A 226 -44.30 -18.67 13.99
N LYS A 227 -45.05 -18.41 12.92
CA LYS A 227 -44.54 -17.99 11.61
C LYS A 227 -44.10 -16.52 11.66
N VAL A 228 -42.86 -16.23 11.25
CA VAL A 228 -42.31 -14.88 11.16
C VAL A 228 -42.05 -14.51 9.68
N PRO A 229 -42.41 -13.30 9.21
CA PRO A 229 -42.35 -12.87 7.80
C PRO A 229 -40.92 -12.57 7.28
N PRO A 230 -40.71 -12.50 5.95
CA PRO A 230 -39.37 -12.44 5.36
C PRO A 230 -38.91 -10.99 5.17
N SER A 231 -38.30 -10.40 6.21
CA SER A 231 -37.41 -9.24 6.05
C SER A 231 -36.70 -8.90 7.37
N ALA A 232 -35.63 -9.61 7.70
CA ALA A 232 -34.55 -9.16 8.58
C ALA A 232 -33.44 -10.23 8.57
N VAL A 233 -32.53 -10.15 7.62
CA VAL A 233 -31.27 -10.92 7.70
C VAL A 233 -30.35 -10.15 8.65
N VAL A 234 -30.36 -10.54 9.91
CA VAL A 234 -29.33 -10.21 10.88
C VAL A 234 -28.17 -11.17 10.62
N GLU A 235 -27.16 -10.72 9.89
CA GLU A 235 -25.92 -11.47 9.67
C GLU A 235 -25.10 -11.50 10.97
N LEU A 236 -25.28 -12.58 11.74
CA LEU A 236 -24.34 -13.00 12.79
C LEU A 236 -23.14 -13.68 12.13
N THR A 237 -22.13 -12.90 11.75
CA THR A 237 -20.83 -13.43 11.32
C THR A 237 -20.08 -14.00 12.52
N CYS A 238 -20.11 -15.32 12.67
CA CYS A 238 -19.29 -16.05 13.63
C CYS A 238 -17.91 -16.32 13.01
N ARG A 239 -16.87 -15.67 13.52
CA ARG A 239 -15.49 -15.76 13.02
C ARG A 239 -14.72 -16.84 13.78
N CYS A 240 -14.75 -18.08 13.30
CA CYS A 240 -13.86 -19.14 13.81
C CYS A 240 -12.59 -19.23 12.94
N ARG A 241 -11.44 -18.96 13.57
CA ARG A 241 -10.11 -19.07 12.97
C ARG A 241 -9.51 -20.45 13.32
N SER A 242 -8.95 -21.11 12.31
CA SER A 242 -8.08 -22.30 12.35
C SER A 242 -8.76 -23.65 12.59
N TYR A 243 -8.90 -24.45 11.52
CA TYR A 243 -8.00 -25.57 11.18
C TYR A 243 -8.45 -26.20 9.85
N ARG A 244 -7.47 -26.61 9.04
CA ARG A 244 -7.63 -27.34 7.77
C ARG A 244 -8.71 -28.43 7.84
N CYS A 245 -9.63 -28.42 6.87
CA CYS A 245 -10.23 -29.65 6.38
C CYS A 245 -10.53 -29.52 4.88
N ARG A 246 -9.70 -30.19 4.05
CA ARG A 246 -10.07 -30.53 2.67
C ARG A 246 -11.27 -31.47 2.74
N ARG A 247 -12.36 -31.17 2.04
CA ARG A 247 -13.19 -32.19 1.37
C ARG A 247 -14.03 -31.57 0.26
N HIS A 248 -13.86 -32.16 -0.92
CA HIS A 248 -14.68 -32.03 -2.13
C HIS A 248 -16.18 -31.98 -1.84
N ALA A 249 -16.90 -31.13 -2.58
CA ALA A 249 -18.23 -31.46 -3.07
C ALA A 249 -18.63 -30.59 -4.28
N PHE A 250 -18.83 -31.27 -5.41
CA PHE A 250 -19.95 -31.11 -6.34
C PHE A 250 -20.30 -29.71 -6.88
N PHE A 251 -19.94 -29.47 -8.13
CA PHE A 251 -20.80 -28.71 -9.04
C PHE A 251 -21.08 -29.57 -10.27
N LEU A 252 -22.26 -30.19 -10.28
CA LEU A 252 -22.89 -30.74 -11.48
C LEU A 252 -24.21 -29.99 -11.70
N ALA A 253 -24.35 -29.48 -12.93
CA ALA A 253 -25.59 -29.20 -13.64
C ALA A 253 -26.59 -28.20 -13.04
N ILE A 254 -26.67 -27.03 -13.68
CA ILE A 254 -27.96 -26.37 -13.93
C ILE A 254 -28.09 -26.09 -15.43
N LEU A 255 -28.86 -26.98 -16.07
CA LEU A 255 -29.64 -26.75 -17.27
C LEU A 255 -30.68 -25.65 -17.01
N ILE A 256 -30.73 -24.59 -17.83
CA ILE A 256 -31.97 -23.87 -18.12
C ILE A 256 -31.97 -23.43 -19.59
N ARG A 257 -32.88 -24.08 -20.34
CA ARG A 257 -33.66 -23.67 -21.53
C ARG A 257 -32.99 -22.92 -22.69
#